data_AF-A0A945ZJ83-F1
#
_entry.id   AF-A0A945ZJ83-F1
#
_cell.length_a   1.000
_cell.length_b   1.000
_cell.length_c   1.000
_cell.angle_alpha   90.00
_cell.angle_beta   90.00
_cell.angle_gamma   90.00
#
_symmetry.space_group_name_H-M   'P 1'
#
loop_
_entity.id
_entity.type
_entity.pdbx_description
1 polymer ?
#
loop_
_entity_poly.entity_id
_entity_poly.type
_entity_poly.pdbx_seq_one_letter_code
_entity_poly.pdbx_strand_id
1 'polypeptide(L)'
;MTVEAVHNELIRYEDFVLVGRGLYALSEWGYTKGTVKDVIYQILEEYGPLKKKEIVEHVLKKRQVKIGTISLNLQKNTEFKRVGRAIYSI
;
A
#
# COMPACT_ATOMS: atom_id res chain seq x y z
N MET A 1 -27.05 -24.13 1.42
CA MET A 1 -25.88 -24.14 2.33
C MET A 1 -24.94 -23.05 1.84
N THR A 2 -24.69 -22.04 2.66
CA THR A 2 -23.99 -20.81 2.26
C THR A 2 -22.50 -21.09 2.04
N VAL A 3 -21.95 -20.53 0.97
CA VAL A 3 -20.54 -20.66 0.55
C VAL A 3 -19.65 -19.74 1.40
N GLU A 4 -19.85 -19.76 2.72
CA GLU A 4 -19.12 -18.89 3.68
C GLU A 4 -17.95 -19.62 4.35
N ALA A 5 -17.78 -20.92 4.12
CA ALA A 5 -16.84 -21.76 4.87
C ALA A 5 -15.64 -22.31 4.07
N VAL A 6 -15.31 -21.73 2.90
CA VAL A 6 -14.11 -22.14 2.12
C VAL A 6 -13.05 -21.02 2.02
N HIS A 7 -13.35 -19.83 2.53
CA HIS A 7 -12.42 -18.69 2.49
C HIS A 7 -11.49 -18.63 3.72
N ASN A 8 -10.94 -19.78 4.16
CA ASN A 8 -9.97 -19.76 5.26
C ASN A 8 -8.93 -20.89 5.28
N GLU A 9 -8.53 -21.40 4.12
CA GLU A 9 -7.44 -22.40 4.04
C GLU A 9 -6.16 -21.91 3.32
N LEU A 10 -6.04 -20.60 3.03
CA LEU A 10 -4.85 -20.02 2.37
C LEU A 10 -4.06 -19.01 3.22
N ILE A 11 -4.41 -18.84 4.51
CA ILE A 11 -3.69 -17.95 5.45
C ILE A 11 -2.39 -18.62 6.01
N ARG A 12 -2.00 -19.80 5.51
CA ARG A 12 -0.88 -20.59 6.09
C ARG A 12 0.44 -20.60 5.31
N TYR A 13 0.66 -19.71 4.33
CA TYR A 13 1.98 -19.58 3.70
C TYR A 13 2.39 -18.11 3.60
N GLU A 14 3.51 -17.77 4.26
CA GLU A 14 4.10 -16.43 4.37
C GLU A 14 4.58 -15.84 3.03
N ASP A 15 4.55 -16.63 1.96
CA ASP A 15 5.05 -16.25 0.63
C ASP A 15 4.01 -15.64 -0.31
N PHE A 16 2.74 -15.53 0.10
CA PHE A 16 1.65 -15.07 -0.76
C PHE A 16 1.11 -13.70 -0.36
N VAL A 17 1.42 -12.68 -1.17
CA VAL A 17 0.86 -11.33 -1.01
C VAL A 17 -0.30 -11.12 -1.98
N LEU A 18 -1.45 -10.70 -1.45
CA LEU A 18 -2.67 -10.42 -2.20
C LEU A 18 -2.52 -9.14 -3.04
N VAL A 19 -2.51 -9.25 -4.37
CA VAL A 19 -2.33 -8.09 -5.28
C VAL A 19 -3.67 -7.47 -5.70
N GLY A 20 -4.79 -8.11 -5.37
CA GLY A 20 -6.17 -7.68 -5.67
C GLY A 20 -7.09 -8.89 -5.96
N ARG A 21 -8.43 -8.68 -5.92
CA ARG A 21 -9.52 -9.69 -6.08
C ARG A 21 -9.10 -10.96 -6.88
N GLY A 22 -8.56 -11.97 -6.20
CA GLY A 22 -8.27 -13.30 -6.76
C GLY A 22 -7.04 -13.45 -7.67
N LEU A 23 -6.05 -12.55 -7.64
CA LEU A 23 -4.85 -12.64 -8.50
C LEU A 23 -3.55 -12.81 -7.68
N TYR A 24 -2.77 -13.85 -8.01
CA TYR A 24 -1.47 -14.17 -7.40
C TYR A 24 -0.34 -13.97 -8.43
N ALA A 25 0.78 -13.33 -8.07
CA ALA A 25 1.94 -13.16 -8.97
C ALA A 25 3.31 -13.18 -8.24
N LEU A 26 4.30 -13.87 -8.84
CA LEU A 26 5.66 -14.16 -8.34
C LEU A 26 6.66 -13.00 -8.44
N SER A 27 7.62 -12.96 -7.50
CA SER A 27 8.47 -11.85 -6.98
C SER A 27 9.36 -11.05 -7.97
N GLU A 28 9.47 -11.41 -9.25
CA GLU A 28 10.73 -11.18 -9.97
C GLU A 28 10.72 -10.20 -11.16
N TRP A 29 9.69 -9.38 -11.35
CA TRP A 29 9.76 -8.32 -12.38
C TRP A 29 9.98 -6.99 -11.68
N GLY A 30 11.09 -6.30 -12.00
CA GLY A 30 11.62 -5.07 -11.39
C GLY A 30 10.71 -3.83 -11.36
N TYR A 31 9.40 -3.99 -11.33
CA TYR A 31 8.44 -3.09 -10.75
C TYR A 31 8.32 -3.38 -9.26
N THR A 32 8.44 -2.38 -8.40
CA THR A 32 8.30 -2.57 -6.95
C THR A 32 6.92 -3.17 -6.64
N LYS A 33 6.90 -4.46 -6.30
CA LYS A 33 5.70 -5.19 -5.89
C LYS A 33 5.11 -4.55 -4.66
N GLY A 34 3.81 -4.30 -4.70
CA GLY A 34 3.10 -3.70 -3.58
C GLY A 34 1.82 -3.00 -4.00
N THR A 35 0.93 -2.83 -3.04
CA THR A 35 -0.22 -1.93 -3.09
C THR A 35 0.25 -0.47 -3.06
N VAL A 36 -0.68 0.50 -3.24
CA VAL A 36 -0.34 1.92 -3.06
C VAL A 36 0.16 2.21 -1.64
N LYS A 37 -0.33 1.44 -0.65
CA LYS A 37 0.13 1.50 0.74
C LYS A 37 1.63 1.16 0.84
N ASP A 38 2.07 0.07 0.24
CA ASP A 38 3.47 -0.36 0.35
C ASP A 38 4.44 0.66 -0.26
N VAL A 39 4.05 1.28 -1.38
CA VAL A 39 4.81 2.37 -2.00
C VAL A 39 4.89 3.59 -1.07
N ILE A 40 3.78 3.97 -0.43
CA ILE A 40 3.76 5.07 0.54
C ILE A 40 4.66 4.74 1.74
N TYR A 41 4.60 3.52 2.25
CA TYR A 41 5.41 3.06 3.38
C TYR A 41 6.90 3.19 3.07
N GLN A 42 7.35 2.64 1.94
CA GLN A 42 8.75 2.75 1.51
C GLN A 42 9.21 4.21 1.35
N ILE A 43 8.36 5.09 0.84
CA ILE A 43 8.67 6.52 0.74
C ILE A 43 8.86 7.14 2.12
N LEU A 44 7.99 6.82 3.08
CA LEU A 44 8.10 7.37 4.44
C LEU A 44 9.26 6.75 5.25
N GLU A 45 9.64 5.51 4.94
CA GLU A 45 10.83 4.86 5.49
C GLU A 45 12.12 5.47 4.93
N GLU A 46 12.16 5.75 3.63
CA GLU A 46 13.33 6.32 2.93
C GLU A 46 13.56 7.81 3.27
N TYR A 47 12.49 8.61 3.30
CA TYR A 47 12.57 10.08 3.45
C TYR A 47 12.16 10.60 4.83
N GLY A 48 11.58 9.75 5.69
CA GLY A 48 11.01 10.16 6.97
C GLY A 48 9.66 10.90 6.81
N PRO A 49 9.26 11.70 7.82
CA PRO A 49 7.99 12.43 7.78
C PRO A 49 7.91 13.42 6.61
N LEU A 50 6.91 13.27 5.74
CA LEU A 50 6.74 14.08 4.54
C LEU A 50 5.37 14.75 4.47
N LYS A 51 5.27 15.86 3.74
CA LYS A 51 3.97 16.45 3.42
C LYS A 51 3.22 15.55 2.44
N LYS A 52 1.89 15.54 2.54
CA LYS A 52 1.00 14.84 1.61
C LYS A 52 1.32 15.12 0.14
N LYS A 53 1.69 16.36 -0.20
CA LYS A 53 2.05 16.75 -1.58
C LYS A 53 3.31 16.02 -2.05
N GLU A 54 4.35 15.98 -1.21
CA GLU A 54 5.61 15.31 -1.50
C GLU A 54 5.38 13.80 -1.66
N ILE A 55 4.62 13.19 -0.75
CA ILE A 55 4.25 11.77 -0.84
C ILE A 55 3.53 11.48 -2.17
N VAL A 56 2.57 12.33 -2.56
CA VAL A 56 1.87 12.18 -3.85
C VAL A 56 2.83 12.26 -5.02
N GLU A 57 3.75 13.23 -5.03
CA GLU A 57 4.75 13.36 -6.10
C GLU A 57 5.68 12.14 -6.19
N HIS A 58 6.18 11.65 -5.06
CA HIS A 58 7.02 10.45 -5.01
C HIS A 58 6.26 9.19 -5.45
N VAL A 59 5.01 9.02 -5.03
CA VAL A 59 4.17 7.88 -5.45
C VAL A 59 3.91 7.94 -6.95
N LEU A 60 3.58 9.11 -7.50
CA LEU A 60 3.29 9.27 -8.93
C LEU A 60 4.54 9.04 -9.81
N LYS A 61 5.74 9.29 -9.29
CA LYS A 61 7.00 8.93 -9.96
C LYS A 61 7.22 7.41 -10.00
N LYS A 62 6.79 6.68 -8.96
CA LYS A 62 6.96 5.22 -8.86
C LYS A 62 5.80 4.44 -9.49
N ARG A 63 4.57 4.98 -9.53
CA ARG A 63 3.37 4.28 -10.01
C ARG A 63 2.29 5.23 -10.54
N GLN A 64 1.69 4.88 -11.68
CA GLN A 64 0.53 5.60 -12.21
C GLN A 64 -0.75 5.25 -11.42
N VAL A 65 -1.18 6.14 -10.54
CA VAL A 65 -2.42 6.00 -9.74
C VAL A 65 -3.11 7.34 -9.59
N LYS A 66 -4.41 7.32 -9.26
CA LYS A 66 -5.16 8.56 -8.96
C LYS A 66 -4.70 9.13 -7.61
N ILE A 67 -4.56 10.46 -7.53
CA ILE A 67 -4.25 11.18 -6.28
C ILE A 67 -5.26 10.86 -5.16
N GLY A 68 -6.53 10.65 -5.52
CA GLY A 68 -7.58 10.23 -4.59
C GLY A 68 -7.26 8.89 -3.92
N THR A 69 -6.69 7.93 -4.66
CA THR A 69 -6.29 6.62 -4.13
C THR A 69 -5.15 6.76 -3.11
N ILE A 70 -4.17 7.62 -3.37
CA ILE A 70 -3.06 7.92 -2.44
C ILE A 70 -3.62 8.56 -1.16
N SER A 71 -4.48 9.56 -1.33
CA SER A 71 -5.14 10.26 -0.22
C SER A 71 -5.96 9.33 0.65
N LEU A 72 -6.68 8.39 0.03
CA LEU A 72 -7.48 7.39 0.72
C LEU A 72 -6.60 6.43 1.53
N ASN A 73 -5.48 5.98 0.97
CA ASN A 73 -4.54 5.11 1.68
C ASN A 73 -3.93 5.80 2.90
N LEU A 74 -3.54 7.07 2.79
CA LEU A 74 -3.03 7.88 3.90
C LEU A 74 -4.06 8.08 5.04
N GLN A 75 -5.36 7.94 4.75
CA GLN A 75 -6.43 8.12 5.75
C GLN A 75 -6.94 6.81 6.33
N LYS A 76 -7.02 5.74 5.51
CA LYS A 76 -7.61 4.47 5.90
C LYS A 76 -6.65 3.53 6.63
N ASN A 77 -5.36 3.60 6.33
CA ASN A 77 -4.38 2.72 6.95
C ASN A 77 -3.85 3.34 8.24
N THR A 78 -3.99 2.63 9.35
CA THR A 78 -3.57 3.08 10.69
C THR A 78 -2.06 3.22 10.84
N GLU A 79 -1.29 2.58 9.96
CA GLU A 79 0.16 2.72 9.89
C GLU A 79 0.60 4.12 9.48
N PHE A 80 -0.21 4.92 8.78
CA PHE A 80 0.17 6.28 8.41
C PHE A 80 -0.37 7.30 9.40
N LYS A 81 0.52 7.84 10.23
CA LYS A 81 0.18 8.80 11.27
C LYS A 81 0.38 10.22 10.78
N ARG A 82 -0.64 11.05 10.96
CA ARG A 82 -0.54 12.49 10.69
C ARG A 82 0.13 13.17 11.88
N VAL A 83 1.38 13.57 11.72
CA VAL A 83 2.21 14.19 12.78
C VAL A 83 2.24 15.72 12.71
N GLY A 84 1.52 16.32 11.76
CA GLY A 84 1.44 17.78 11.64
C GLY A 84 0.45 18.25 10.57
N ARG A 85 0.61 19.51 10.14
CA ARG A 85 -0.25 20.09 9.10
C ARG A 85 0.02 19.44 7.75
N ALA A 86 -0.75 18.40 7.45
CA ALA A 86 -0.62 17.57 6.25
C ALA A 86 0.73 16.85 6.14
N ILE A 87 1.40 16.60 7.27
CA ILE A 87 2.63 15.81 7.36
C ILE A 87 2.26 14.41 7.85
N TYR A 88 2.79 13.38 7.20
CA TYR A 88 2.56 11.98 7.51
C TYR A 88 3.88 11.28 7.81
N SER A 89 3.84 10.31 8.72
CA SER A 89 4.92 9.41 9.11
C SER A 89 4.35 8.00 9.34
N ILE A 90 5.21 7.01 9.62
CA ILE A 90 4.82 5.64 9.99
C ILE A 90 4.70 5.46 11.52
#